data_AF-U4TPE8-F1
#
_entry.id   AF-U4TPE8-F1
#
_cell.length_a   1.000
_cell.length_b   1.000
_cell.length_c   1.000
_cell.angle_alpha   90.00
_cell.angle_beta   90.00
_cell.angle_gamma   90.00
#
_symmetry.space_group_name_H-M   'P 1'
#
loop_
_entity.id
_entity.type
_entity.pdbx_description
1 polymer ?
#
loop_
_entity_poly.entity_id
_entity_poly.type
_entity_poly.pdbx_seq_one_letter_code
_entity_poly.pdbx_strand_id
1 'polypeptide(L)'
;MYNFVLDKDGNVVGHTDPEFAQFQDGGVTVYPDPQYRPDQDDLWAIKDGSKMVHRSTGLTPEEEHQKGIATVAGQVMQVNQTVQTVGKQLASLTAEFMNGGSK
;
A
#
# COMPACT_ATOMS: atom_id res chain seq x y z
N MET A 1 7.30 30.58 -16.57
CA MET A 1 6.43 29.80 -17.49
C MET A 1 5.81 28.72 -16.64
N TYR A 2 4.49 28.71 -16.51
CA TYR A 2 3.79 27.69 -15.75
C TYR A 2 3.56 26.49 -16.66
N ASN A 3 3.81 25.29 -16.14
CA ASN A 3 3.53 24.04 -16.87
C ASN A 3 2.24 23.45 -16.34
N PHE A 4 1.41 22.98 -17.27
CA PHE A 4 0.19 22.23 -16.97
C PHE A 4 0.34 20.81 -17.51
N VAL A 5 -0.22 19.86 -16.77
CA VAL A 5 -0.40 18.47 -17.23
C VAL A 5 -1.85 18.24 -17.51
N LEU A 6 -2.08 17.61 -18.65
CA LEU A 6 -3.39 17.22 -19.10
C LEU A 6 -3.55 15.69 -18.98
N ASP A 7 -4.74 15.24 -18.62
CA ASP A 7 -5.14 13.84 -18.81
C ASP A 7 -5.41 13.54 -20.31
N LYS A 8 -5.80 12.30 -20.59
CA LYS A 8 -6.12 11.85 -21.96
C LYS A 8 -7.31 12.59 -22.59
N ASP A 9 -8.18 13.16 -21.76
CA ASP A 9 -9.38 13.89 -22.18
C ASP A 9 -9.12 15.41 -22.29
N GLY A 10 -7.90 15.85 -21.96
CA GLY A 10 -7.46 17.25 -22.04
C GLY A 10 -7.76 18.07 -20.78
N ASN A 11 -8.20 17.45 -19.67
CA ASN A 11 -8.43 18.16 -18.41
C ASN A 11 -7.12 18.40 -17.67
N VAL A 12 -7.01 19.54 -16.99
CA VAL A 12 -5.84 19.85 -16.17
C VAL A 12 -5.82 18.97 -14.93
N VAL A 13 -4.78 18.15 -14.78
CA VAL A 13 -4.57 17.23 -13.64
C VAL A 13 -3.33 17.58 -12.83
N GLY A 14 -2.46 18.46 -13.35
CA GLY A 14 -1.27 18.92 -12.66
C GLY A 14 -0.85 20.34 -13.10
N HIS A 15 -0.23 21.12 -12.21
CA HIS A 15 0.35 22.43 -12.56
C HIS A 15 1.52 22.85 -11.66
N THR A 16 2.44 23.70 -12.15
CA THR A 16 3.55 24.26 -11.34
C THR A 16 3.22 25.61 -10.68
N ASP A 17 1.96 26.04 -10.73
CA ASP A 17 1.52 27.35 -10.25
C ASP A 17 0.95 27.28 -8.80
N PRO A 18 1.66 27.75 -7.76
CA PRO A 18 1.21 27.63 -6.38
C PRO A 18 -0.09 28.38 -6.05
N GLU A 19 -0.48 29.39 -6.83
CA GLU A 19 -1.73 30.14 -6.61
C GLU A 19 -2.92 29.39 -7.21
N PHE A 20 -2.74 28.71 -8.34
CA PHE A 20 -3.79 27.92 -8.99
C PHE A 20 -4.30 26.77 -8.11
N ALA A 21 -3.46 26.18 -7.25
CA ALA A 21 -3.84 25.08 -6.35
C ALA A 21 -4.89 25.50 -5.31
N GLN A 22 -4.92 26.78 -4.93
CA GLN A 22 -5.79 27.27 -3.86
C GLN A 22 -7.25 27.46 -4.33
N PHE A 23 -7.48 27.46 -5.65
CA PHE A 23 -8.77 27.75 -6.25
C PHE A 23 -9.45 26.54 -6.88
N GLN A 24 -8.84 25.36 -6.81
CA GLN A 24 -9.37 24.15 -7.43
C GLN A 24 -9.99 23.22 -6.38
N ASP A 25 -11.32 23.15 -6.38
CA ASP A 25 -12.04 22.07 -5.72
C ASP A 25 -12.06 20.83 -6.62
N GLY A 26 -11.72 19.67 -6.09
CA GLY A 26 -11.99 18.40 -6.77
C GLY A 26 -10.92 17.86 -7.72
N GLY A 27 -9.70 18.41 -7.72
CA GLY A 27 -8.54 17.65 -8.20
C GLY A 27 -7.73 18.32 -9.30
N VAL A 28 -6.80 19.17 -8.87
CA VAL A 28 -5.58 19.41 -9.63
C VAL A 28 -4.40 19.25 -8.68
N THR A 29 -3.38 18.49 -9.08
CA THR A 29 -2.17 18.32 -8.27
C THR A 29 -1.16 19.43 -8.53
N VAL A 30 -0.36 19.78 -7.53
CA VAL A 30 0.85 20.55 -7.78
C VAL A 30 1.86 19.62 -8.47
N TYR A 31 2.14 19.89 -9.74
CA TYR A 31 2.98 19.09 -10.62
C TYR A 31 4.48 19.21 -10.30
N PRO A 32 5.28 18.15 -10.57
CA PRO A 32 4.88 16.78 -10.89
C PRO A 32 4.81 15.90 -9.65
N ASP A 33 3.69 15.20 -9.46
CA ASP A 33 3.77 13.91 -8.78
C ASP A 33 4.39 12.91 -9.78
N PRO A 34 5.62 12.41 -9.54
CA PRO A 34 6.32 11.51 -10.48
C PRO A 34 5.60 10.16 -10.67
N GLN A 35 4.61 9.85 -9.84
CA GLN A 35 3.83 8.63 -9.90
C GLN A 35 2.67 8.71 -10.91
N TYR A 36 2.26 9.92 -11.32
CA TYR A 36 1.21 10.06 -12.31
C TYR A 36 1.64 9.50 -13.68
N ARG A 37 0.72 8.76 -14.30
CA ARG A 37 0.83 8.18 -15.64
C ARG A 37 -0.40 8.61 -16.43
N PRO A 38 -0.27 9.54 -17.40
CA PRO A 38 -1.42 10.05 -18.16
C PRO A 38 -2.19 8.96 -18.92
N ASP A 39 -1.52 7.86 -19.26
CA ASP A 39 -2.08 6.68 -19.91
C ASP A 39 -2.89 5.76 -18.97
N GLN A 40 -2.89 6.05 -17.66
CA GLN A 40 -3.56 5.27 -16.62
C GLN A 40 -4.42 6.16 -15.70
N ASP A 41 -4.95 7.26 -16.23
CA ASP A 41 -5.70 8.26 -15.47
C ASP A 41 -6.89 7.69 -14.69
N ASP A 42 -7.49 6.61 -15.19
CA ASP A 42 -8.56 5.84 -14.58
C ASP A 42 -8.14 5.16 -13.27
N LEU A 43 -6.84 4.86 -13.11
CA LEU A 43 -6.31 4.26 -11.89
C LEU A 43 -6.07 5.28 -10.77
N TRP A 44 -6.03 6.58 -11.09
CA TRP A 44 -5.60 7.63 -10.15
C TRP A 44 -6.72 8.57 -9.73
N ALA A 45 -6.72 8.96 -8.46
CA ALA A 45 -7.51 10.06 -7.92
C ALA A 45 -6.60 11.03 -7.16
N ILE A 46 -7.07 12.28 -7.04
CA ILE A 46 -6.36 13.33 -6.32
C ILE A 46 -6.88 13.39 -4.90
N LYS A 47 -5.98 13.27 -3.92
CA LYS A 47 -6.24 13.40 -2.49
C LYS A 47 -5.67 14.72 -2.00
N ASP A 48 -6.54 15.53 -1.40
CA ASP A 48 -6.19 16.79 -0.73
C ASP A 48 -5.34 17.76 -1.59
N GLY A 49 -5.60 17.80 -2.91
CA GLY A 49 -4.95 18.71 -3.88
C GLY A 49 -3.44 18.53 -4.07
N SER A 50 -2.82 17.56 -3.39
CA SER A 50 -1.36 17.49 -3.27
C SER A 50 -0.78 16.09 -3.49
N LYS A 51 -1.60 15.03 -3.51
CA LYS A 51 -1.13 13.66 -3.69
C LYS A 51 -2.01 12.87 -4.65
N MET A 52 -1.39 12.02 -5.47
CA MET A 52 -2.09 11.01 -6.24
C MET A 52 -2.26 9.73 -5.42
N VAL A 53 -3.45 9.14 -5.47
CA VAL A 53 -3.78 7.87 -4.85
C VAL A 53 -4.41 6.92 -5.86
N HIS A 54 -4.25 5.61 -5.68
CA HIS A 54 -4.98 4.64 -6.49
C HIS A 54 -6.47 4.68 -6.14
N ARG A 55 -7.35 4.80 -7.13
CA ARG A 55 -8.81 4.88 -6.93
C ARG A 55 -9.38 3.69 -6.15
N SER A 56 -8.85 2.50 -6.41
CA SER A 56 -9.32 1.26 -5.79
C SER A 56 -9.07 1.20 -4.30
N THR A 57 -8.05 1.89 -3.80
CA THR A 57 -7.61 1.79 -2.40
C THR A 57 -7.70 3.12 -1.64
N GLY A 58 -7.72 4.26 -2.34
CA GLY A 58 -7.63 5.59 -1.74
C GLY A 58 -6.27 5.88 -1.09
N LEU A 59 -5.27 5.05 -1.38
CA LEU A 59 -3.93 5.12 -0.83
C LEU A 59 -2.91 5.54 -1.89
N THR A 60 -1.89 6.26 -1.45
CA THR A 60 -0.67 6.45 -2.24
C THR A 60 0.04 5.10 -2.43
N PRO A 61 0.85 4.93 -3.48
CA PRO A 61 1.65 3.72 -3.69
C PRO A 61 2.53 3.36 -2.48
N GLU A 62 3.07 4.36 -1.77
CA GLU A 62 3.86 4.15 -0.56
C GLU A 62 3.02 3.61 0.60
N GLU A 63 1.82 4.16 0.81
CA GLU A 63 0.88 3.65 1.82
C GLU A 63 0.43 2.21 1.51
N GLU A 64 0.21 1.89 0.23
CA GLU A 64 -0.09 0.50 -0.19
C GLU A 64 1.08 -0.44 0.07
N HIS A 65 2.30 -0.02 -0.24
CA HIS A 65 3.51 -0.78 0.00
C HIS A 65 3.70 -1.04 1.50
N GLN A 66 3.55 -0.01 2.35
CA GLN A 66 3.61 -0.13 3.80
C GLN A 66 2.53 -1.08 4.35
N LYS A 67 1.30 -0.98 3.84
CA LYS A 67 0.20 -1.89 4.20
C LYS A 67 0.50 -3.34 3.79
N GLY A 68 1.10 -3.55 2.62
CA GLY A 68 1.57 -4.84 2.15
C GLY A 68 2.61 -5.44 3.08
N ILE A 69 3.64 -4.66 3.45
CA ILE A 69 4.67 -5.07 4.40
C ILE A 69 4.06 -5.45 5.76
N ALA A 70 3.17 -4.62 6.30
CA ALA A 70 2.52 -4.89 7.58
C ALA A 70 1.71 -6.20 7.55
N THR A 71 1.03 -6.47 6.43
CA THR A 71 0.27 -7.71 6.21
C THR A 71 1.19 -8.93 6.23
N VAL A 72 2.29 -8.89 5.47
CA VAL A 72 3.27 -9.98 5.41
C VAL A 72 3.95 -10.19 6.78
N ALA A 73 4.31 -9.12 7.47
CA ALA A 73 4.89 -9.22 8.82
C ALA A 73 3.93 -9.92 9.81
N GLY A 74 2.63 -9.60 9.75
CA GLY A 74 1.59 -10.28 10.52
C GLY A 74 1.54 -11.78 10.24
N GLN A 75 1.56 -12.18 8.96
CA GLN A 75 1.58 -13.59 8.56
C GLN A 75 2.83 -14.31 9.07
N VAL A 76 4.01 -13.69 8.98
CA VAL A 76 5.26 -14.27 9.47
C VAL A 76 5.21 -14.50 10.98
N MET A 77 4.67 -13.55 11.76
CA MET A 77 4.50 -13.71 13.20
C MET A 77 3.58 -14.90 13.53
N GLN A 78 2.47 -15.05 12.81
CA GLN A 78 1.55 -16.16 12.99
C GLN A 78 2.18 -17.51 12.64
N VAL A 79 2.96 -17.58 11.55
CA VAL A 79 3.72 -18.77 11.17
C VAL A 79 4.72 -19.14 12.26
N ASN A 80 5.44 -18.16 12.81
CA ASN A 80 6.42 -18.41 13.87
C ASN A 80 5.76 -18.98 15.14
N GLN A 81 4.62 -18.43 15.55
CA GLN A 81 3.84 -18.96 16.68
C GLN A 81 3.37 -20.41 16.42
N THR A 82 2.93 -20.69 15.19
CA THR A 82 2.49 -22.03 14.78
C THR A 82 3.63 -23.03 14.84
N VAL A 83 4.80 -22.68 14.28
CA VAL A 83 6.01 -23.51 14.31
C VAL A 83 6.43 -23.82 15.76
N GLN A 84 6.41 -22.82 16.65
CA GLN A 84 6.72 -23.03 18.06
C GLN A 84 5.72 -23.98 18.75
N THR A 85 4.44 -23.86 18.42
CA THR A 85 3.38 -24.71 18.97
C THR A 85 3.53 -26.15 18.51
N VAL A 86 3.72 -26.37 17.21
CA VAL A 86 3.98 -27.69 16.63
C VAL A 86 5.26 -28.30 17.22
N GLY A 87 6.32 -27.51 17.38
CA GLY A 87 7.56 -27.97 18.02
C GLY A 87 7.35 -28.47 19.45
N LYS A 88 6.53 -27.76 20.25
CA LYS A 88 6.16 -28.20 21.60
C LYS A 88 5.33 -29.47 21.60
N GLN A 89 4.34 -29.57 20.70
CA GLN A 89 3.51 -30.77 20.57
C GLN A 89 4.34 -32.00 20.18
N LEU A 90 5.27 -31.84 19.22
CA LEU A 90 6.17 -32.90 18.81
C LEU A 90 7.09 -33.34 19.95
N ALA A 91 7.62 -32.39 20.73
CA ALA A 91 8.43 -32.71 21.90
C ALA A 91 7.62 -33.51 22.94
N SER A 92 6.36 -33.14 23.19
CA SER A 92 5.46 -33.88 24.08
C SER A 92 5.23 -35.32 23.60
N LEU A 93 4.86 -35.49 22.32
CA LEU A 93 4.64 -36.81 21.71
C LEU A 93 5.91 -37.67 21.78
N THR A 94 7.08 -37.07 21.54
CA THR A 94 8.36 -37.78 21.64
C THR A 94 8.61 -38.26 23.07
N ALA A 95 8.36 -37.41 24.06
CA ALA A 95 8.50 -37.78 25.47
C ALA A 95 7.49 -38.88 25.89
N GLU A 96 6.25 -38.79 25.43
CA GLU A 96 5.22 -39.83 25.65
C GLU A 96 5.62 -41.17 25.02
N PHE A 97 6.14 -41.17 23.79
CA PHE A 97 6.61 -42.39 23.13
C PHE A 97 7.78 -43.03 23.88
N MET A 98 8.77 -42.23 24.29
CA MET A 98 9.95 -42.71 25.02
C MET A 98 9.60 -43.25 26.41
N ASN A 99 8.65 -42.62 27.11
CA ASN A 99 8.26 -43.04 28.47
C ASN A 99 7.15 -44.11 28.47
N GLY A 100 6.33 -44.19 27.42
CA GLY A 100 5.21 -45.12 27.28
C GLY A 100 5.58 -46.50 26.75
N GLY A 101 6.79 -46.68 26.21
CA GLY A 101 7.30 -47.96 25.71
C GLY A 101 7.75 -48.97 26.78
N SER A 102 7.68 -48.62 28.07
CA SER A 102 7.93 -49.55 29.18
C SER A 102 6.63 -50.16 29.69
N LYS A 103 6.03 -51.09 28.94
CA LYS A 103 5.06 -52.07 29.46
C LYS A 103 5.31 -53.43 28.85
#